data_AF-A0A497R2R5-F1
#
_entry.id   AF-A0A497R2R5-F1
#
_cell.length_a   1.000
_cell.length_b   1.000
_cell.length_c   1.000
_cell.angle_alpha   90.00
_cell.angle_beta   90.00
_cell.angle_gamma   90.00
#
_symmetry.space_group_name_H-M   'P 1'
#
loop_
_entity.id
_entity.type
_entity.pdbx_description
1 polymer ?
#
loop_
_entity_poly.entity_id
_entity_poly.type
_entity_poly.pdbx_seq_one_letter_code
_entity_poly.pdbx_strand_id
1 'polypeptide(L)'
;ACVGTGELVIRLSLARIAVYELSKGATVEEAATTAISSLRDLLPDKGSVSIIVLDKAGNVCGACNWQDYYFWVATEDNPKPQKQKCIFVDLKSEVNGVGYHR
;
A
#
# COMPACT_ATOMS: atom_id res chain seq x y z
N ALA A 1 -7.90 -0.87 -2.36
CA ALA A 1 -8.77 -0.69 -1.17
C ALA A 1 -7.90 -0.54 0.07
N CYS A 2 -8.34 0.20 1.10
CA CYS A 2 -7.51 0.45 2.29
C CYS A 2 -8.24 0.01 3.58
N VAL A 3 -7.47 -0.36 4.60
CA VAL A 3 -7.97 -0.74 5.94
C VAL A 3 -7.09 -0.08 7.00
N GLY A 4 -7.67 0.25 8.16
CA GLY A 4 -6.96 0.82 9.31
C GLY A 4 -7.46 2.21 9.68
N THR A 5 -6.54 3.11 10.02
CA THR A 5 -6.87 4.49 10.44
C THR A 5 -7.44 5.30 9.25
N GLY A 6 -8.76 5.25 9.08
CA GLY A 6 -9.46 5.83 7.92
C GLY A 6 -9.24 7.33 7.73
N GLU A 7 -9.07 8.08 8.83
CA GLU A 7 -8.75 9.51 8.78
C GLU A 7 -7.45 9.80 8.00
N LEU A 8 -6.39 9.02 8.25
CA LEU A 8 -5.11 9.18 7.55
C LEU A 8 -5.21 8.76 6.08
N VAL A 9 -5.96 7.69 5.81
CA VAL A 9 -6.25 7.23 4.43
C VAL A 9 -6.94 8.33 3.62
N ILE A 10 -7.88 9.04 4.23
CA ILE A 10 -8.61 10.16 3.60
C ILE A 10 -7.67 11.36 3.38
N ARG A 11 -6.93 11.78 4.41
CA ARG A 11 -6.02 12.94 4.32
C ARG A 11 -5.00 12.81 3.18
N LEU A 12 -4.47 11.62 2.95
CA LEU A 12 -3.50 11.36 1.87
C LEU A 12 -4.14 10.95 0.55
N SER A 13 -5.44 10.69 0.51
CA SER A 13 -6.09 10.04 -0.63
C SER A 13 -5.33 8.76 -1.05
N LEU A 14 -5.02 7.89 -0.09
CA LEU A 14 -4.04 6.81 -0.24
C LEU A 14 -4.30 5.88 -1.44
N ALA A 15 -5.56 5.51 -1.66
CA ALA A 15 -5.95 4.68 -2.79
C ALA A 15 -5.67 5.36 -4.15
N ARG A 16 -5.82 6.70 -4.22
CA ARG A 16 -5.53 7.48 -5.41
C ARG A 16 -4.03 7.54 -5.70
N ILE A 17 -3.18 7.55 -4.66
CA ILE A 17 -1.72 7.44 -4.84
C ILE A 17 -1.38 6.11 -5.53
N ALA A 18 -1.87 4.98 -5.00
CA ALA A 18 -1.58 3.67 -5.60
C ALA A 18 -2.04 3.57 -7.07
N VAL A 19 -3.26 4.02 -7.38
CA VAL A 19 -3.77 4.02 -8.76
C VAL A 19 -2.95 4.96 -9.66
N TYR A 20 -2.48 6.10 -9.13
CA TYR A 20 -1.63 7.02 -9.86
C TYR A 20 -0.26 6.40 -10.17
N GLU A 21 0.36 5.69 -9.24
CA GLU A 21 1.61 4.96 -9.51
C GLU A 21 1.42 3.86 -10.57
N LEU A 22 0.34 3.07 -10.49
CA LEU A 22 0.00 2.12 -11.54
C LEU A 22 -0.16 2.80 -12.91
N SER A 23 -0.75 4.00 -12.96
CA SER A 23 -0.91 4.75 -14.22
C SER A 23 0.41 5.21 -14.85
N LYS A 24 1.49 5.31 -14.06
CA LYS A 24 2.85 5.61 -14.52
C LYS A 24 3.61 4.36 -14.97
N GLY A 25 3.02 3.18 -14.83
CA GLY A 25 3.66 1.90 -15.17
C GLY A 25 4.36 1.20 -14.01
N ALA A 26 4.13 1.63 -12.76
CA ALA A 26 4.63 0.91 -11.59
C ALA A 26 3.99 -0.47 -11.45
N THR A 27 4.70 -1.42 -10.84
CA THR A 27 4.10 -2.72 -10.45
C THR A 27 3.14 -2.54 -9.27
N VAL A 28 2.34 -3.58 -8.97
CA VAL A 28 1.43 -3.56 -7.83
C VAL A 28 2.17 -3.48 -6.49
N GLU A 29 3.36 -4.08 -6.37
CA GLU A 29 4.24 -3.98 -5.21
C GLU A 29 4.77 -2.56 -5.02
N GLU A 30 5.28 -1.94 -6.10
CA GLU A 30 5.79 -0.57 -6.09
C GLU A 30 4.68 0.42 -5.73
N ALA A 31 3.50 0.29 -6.35
CA ALA A 31 2.36 1.13 -6.07
C ALA A 31 1.86 0.98 -4.62
N ALA A 32 1.77 -0.25 -4.09
CA ALA A 32 1.32 -0.51 -2.73
C ALA A 32 2.31 0.03 -1.69
N THR A 33 3.61 -0.24 -1.87
CA THR A 33 4.66 0.22 -0.94
C THR A 33 4.87 1.73 -1.00
N THR A 34 4.75 2.36 -2.18
CA THR A 34 4.78 3.81 -2.35
C THR A 34 3.61 4.48 -1.63
N ALA A 35 2.40 3.92 -1.80
CA ALA A 35 1.23 4.42 -1.08
C ALA A 35 1.43 4.35 0.44
N ILE A 36 1.80 3.21 1.01
CA ILE A 36 2.06 3.12 2.46
C ILE A 36 3.21 4.03 2.90
N SER A 37 4.26 4.18 2.08
CA SER A 37 5.37 5.08 2.35
C SER A 37 4.97 6.56 2.47
N SER A 38 3.90 6.99 1.79
CA SER A 38 3.40 8.37 1.89
C SER A 38 2.88 8.75 3.29
N LEU A 39 2.63 7.77 4.16
CA LEU A 39 2.31 8.04 5.58
C LEU A 39 3.47 8.72 6.33
N ARG A 40 4.71 8.69 5.78
CA ARG A 40 5.83 9.46 6.33
C ARG A 40 5.54 10.97 6.35
N ASP A 41 4.71 11.48 5.43
CA ASP A 41 4.35 12.89 5.33
C ASP A 41 3.45 13.36 6.49
N LEU A 42 2.87 12.43 7.27
CA LEU A 42 2.00 12.72 8.41
C LEU A 42 2.69 12.56 9.77
N LEU A 43 4.02 12.45 9.81
CA LEU A 43 4.76 12.36 11.07
C LEU A 43 4.38 13.50 12.05
N PRO A 44 4.19 13.20 13.35
CA PRO A 44 4.45 11.92 14.02
C PRO A 44 3.33 10.86 13.91
N ASP A 45 2.14 11.21 13.41
CA ASP A 45 0.95 10.33 13.44
C ASP A 45 0.77 9.53 12.15
N LYS A 46 1.24 8.28 12.19
CA LYS A 46 1.20 7.35 11.05
C LYS A 46 0.02 6.38 11.08
N GLY A 47 -0.65 6.27 12.23
CA GLY A 47 -1.65 5.23 12.50
C GLY A 47 -1.22 3.83 12.06
N SER A 48 -2.20 2.93 11.94
CA SER A 48 -1.99 1.61 11.33
C SER A 48 -2.80 1.58 10.04
N VAL A 49 -2.14 1.47 8.88
CA VAL A 49 -2.80 1.42 7.57
C VAL A 49 -2.26 0.28 6.69
N SER A 50 -3.18 -0.38 5.98
CA SER A 50 -2.89 -1.33 4.92
C SER A 50 -3.64 -0.99 3.64
N ILE A 51 -3.09 -1.44 2.51
CA ILE A 51 -3.67 -1.27 1.19
C ILE A 51 -3.54 -2.57 0.39
N ILE A 52 -4.59 -2.91 -0.36
CA ILE A 52 -4.56 -3.93 -1.41
C ILE A 52 -4.67 -3.22 -2.75
N VAL A 53 -3.76 -3.57 -3.66
CA VAL A 53 -3.64 -3.02 -5.01
C VAL A 53 -3.78 -4.17 -6.01
N LEU A 54 -4.61 -3.97 -7.02
CA LEU A 54 -4.88 -4.92 -8.11
C LEU A 54 -4.80 -4.13 -9.43
N ASP A 55 -4.07 -4.65 -10.41
CA ASP A 55 -3.99 -4.04 -11.75
C ASP A 55 -4.97 -4.68 -12.75
N LYS A 56 -4.94 -4.20 -14.01
CA LYS A 56 -5.81 -4.71 -15.08
C LYS A 56 -5.40 -6.09 -15.61
N ALA A 57 -4.16 -6.51 -15.35
CA ALA A 57 -3.68 -7.85 -15.71
C ALA A 57 -4.02 -8.90 -14.64
N GLY A 58 -4.60 -8.46 -13.51
CA GLY A 58 -4.96 -9.33 -12.39
C GLY A 58 -3.83 -9.55 -11.38
N ASN A 59 -2.70 -8.85 -11.53
CA ASN A 59 -1.64 -8.89 -10.51
C ASN A 59 -2.14 -8.19 -9.26
N VAL A 60 -1.86 -8.76 -8.08
CA VAL A 60 -2.35 -8.24 -6.80
C VAL A 60 -1.24 -8.23 -5.75
N CYS A 61 -1.19 -7.17 -4.96
CA CYS A 61 -0.28 -7.05 -3.83
C CYS A 61 -0.95 -6.32 -2.65
N GLY A 62 -0.56 -6.69 -1.43
CA GLY A 62 -0.92 -6.00 -0.21
C GLY A 62 0.30 -5.41 0.49
N ALA A 63 0.19 -4.20 1.03
CA ALA A 63 1.23 -3.58 1.86
C ALA A 63 0.63 -2.98 3.14
N CYS A 64 1.41 -2.92 4.23
CA CYS A 64 0.99 -2.38 5.51
C CYS A 64 2.16 -1.83 6.34
N ASN A 65 1.90 -0.92 7.28
CA ASN A 65 2.89 -0.37 8.21
C ASN A 65 2.89 -1.06 9.58
N TRP A 66 2.27 -2.25 9.69
CA TRP A 66 2.33 -3.11 10.87
C TRP A 66 2.67 -4.56 10.47
N GLN A 67 3.21 -5.34 11.40
CA GLN A 67 3.74 -6.69 11.10
C GLN A 67 2.65 -7.77 11.05
N ASP A 68 2.97 -8.87 10.39
CA ASP A 68 2.17 -10.11 10.31
C ASP A 68 0.71 -9.94 9.89
N TYR A 69 0.49 -9.05 8.92
CA TYR A 69 -0.80 -8.89 8.27
C TYR A 69 -0.91 -9.68 6.96
N TYR A 70 -2.14 -10.07 6.64
CA TYR A 70 -2.45 -10.93 5.51
C TYR A 70 -3.75 -10.48 4.85
N PHE A 71 -3.88 -10.80 3.57
CA PHE A 71 -5.11 -10.67 2.79
C PHE A 71 -5.43 -11.99 2.09
N TRP A 72 -6.63 -12.09 1.53
CA TRP A 72 -7.12 -13.29 0.86
C TRP A 72 -7.34 -13.00 -0.62
N VAL A 73 -6.95 -13.93 -1.48
CA VAL A 73 -7.11 -13.86 -2.93
C VAL A 73 -7.82 -15.12 -3.40
N ALA A 74 -8.85 -14.98 -4.22
CA ALA A 74 -9.46 -16.06 -4.98
C ALA A 74 -9.61 -15.59 -6.42
N THR A 75 -9.42 -16.50 -7.37
CA THR A 75 -9.55 -16.25 -8.81
C THR A 75 -10.44 -17.32 -9.43
N GLU A 76 -10.80 -17.19 -10.70
CA GLU A 76 -11.56 -18.23 -11.41
C GLU A 76 -10.75 -19.53 -11.51
N ASP A 77 -9.44 -19.43 -11.81
CA ASP A 77 -8.52 -20.57 -11.89
C ASP A 77 -8.28 -21.24 -10.52
N ASN A 78 -8.41 -20.46 -9.44
CA ASN A 78 -8.23 -20.91 -8.09
C ASN A 78 -9.28 -20.33 -7.14
N PRO A 79 -10.47 -20.94 -7.09
CA PRO A 79 -11.63 -20.38 -6.38
C PRO A 79 -11.54 -20.54 -4.86
N LYS A 80 -10.56 -21.31 -4.36
CA LYS A 80 -10.32 -21.43 -2.91
C LYS A 80 -9.50 -20.23 -2.44
N PRO A 81 -10.00 -19.43 -1.46
CA PRO A 81 -9.26 -18.28 -0.96
C PRO A 81 -7.86 -18.68 -0.47
N GLN A 82 -6.85 -18.05 -1.04
CA GLN A 82 -5.45 -18.20 -0.65
C GLN A 82 -5.01 -17.03 0.20
N LYS A 83 -4.36 -17.34 1.33
CA LYS A 83 -3.81 -16.33 2.24
C LYS A 83 -2.48 -15.82 1.70
N GLN A 84 -2.37 -14.52 1.50
CA GLN A 84 -1.15 -13.86 1.06
C GLN A 84 -0.66 -12.89 2.15
N LYS A 85 0.65 -12.83 2.38
CA LYS A 85 1.24 -11.93 3.37
C LYS A 85 1.37 -10.52 2.77
N CYS A 86 1.00 -9.50 3.54
CA CYS A 86 1.27 -8.13 3.14
C CYS A 86 2.77 -7.80 3.28
N ILE A 87 3.27 -6.98 2.38
CA ILE A 87 4.60 -6.37 2.49
C ILE A 87 4.58 -5.41 3.68
N PHE A 88 5.46 -5.65 4.65
CA PHE A 88 5.68 -4.71 5.75
C PHE A 88 6.55 -3.56 5.27
N VAL A 89 6.06 -2.33 5.40
CA VAL A 89 6.79 -1.11 5.07
C VAL A 89 7.18 -0.42 6.37
N ASP A 90 8.47 -0.43 6.67
CA ASP A 90 8.99 0.29 7.83
C ASP A 90 9.03 1.80 7.53
N LEU A 91 8.19 2.54 8.25
CA LEU A 91 8.12 3.99 8.12
C LEU A 91 9.15 4.71 8.98
N LYS A 92 9.93 4.02 9.82
CA LYS A 92 10.98 4.61 10.68
C LYS A 92 12.32 4.74 9.98
N SER A 93 12.58 3.95 8.95
CA SER A 93 13.79 4.10 8.14
C SER A 93 13.67 5.34 7.24
N GLU A 94 14.65 6.24 7.36
CA GLU A 94 14.84 7.33 6.40
C GLU A 94 15.21 6.72 5.05
N VAL A 95 14.41 7.01 4.02
CA VAL A 95 14.86 6.81 2.65
C VAL A 95 15.75 8.01 2.35
N ASN A 96 17.07 7.80 2.23
CA ASN A 96 18.00 8.79 1.71
C ASN A 96 17.66 9.08 0.24
N GLY A 97 16.61 9.88 0.01
CA GLY A 97 16.09 10.24 -1.29
C GLY A 97 15.79 11.73 -1.30
N VAL A 98 16.41 12.43 -2.23
CA VAL A 98 16.41 13.90 -2.39
C VAL A 98 15.00 14.43 -2.30
N GLY A 99 14.70 15.10 -1.19
CA GLY A 99 13.39 15.71 -0.96
C GLY A 99 13.08 16.71 -2.05
N TYR A 100 11.92 16.58 -2.70
CA TYR A 100 11.29 17.68 -3.39
C TYR A 100 10.66 18.59 -2.33
N HIS A 101 11.47 19.47 -1.75
CA HIS A 101 10.94 20.65 -1.08
C HIS A 101 10.20 21.50 -2.13
N ARG A 102 8.92 21.74 -1.90
CA ARG A 102 8.26 22.97 -2.32
C ARG A 102 8.39 23.99 -1.20
#